data_AF-A0A1H7NAQ7-F1
#
_entry.id   AF-A0A1H7NAQ7-F1
#
_cell.length_a   1.000
_cell.length_b   1.000
_cell.length_c   1.000
_cell.angle_alpha   90.00
_cell.angle_beta   90.00
_cell.angle_gamma   90.00
#
_symmetry.space_group_name_H-M   'P 1'
#
loop_
_entity.id
_entity.type
_entity.pdbx_description
1 polymer ?
#
loop_
_entity_poly.entity_id
_entity_poly.type
_entity_poly.pdbx_seq_one_letter_code
_entity_poly.pdbx_strand_id
1 'polypeptide(L)'
;MRVVSNSSPLIFLGKLDALSVLADCFESVAVPDAVVEELQGQSLPGFIKPYTLSVGGQSFVEGALGRLDLNGICHERSRNPR
;
A
#
# COMPACT_ATOMS: atom_id res chain seq x y z
N MET A 1 -10.47 -11.68 13.66
CA MET A 1 -10.09 -10.26 13.50
C MET A 1 -9.88 -9.93 12.02
N ARG A 2 -10.31 -8.74 11.58
CA ARG A 2 -10.13 -8.25 10.19
C ARG A 2 -8.96 -7.27 10.11
N VAL A 3 -8.18 -7.31 9.03
CA VAL A 3 -7.02 -6.43 8.85
C VAL A 3 -7.00 -5.80 7.45
N VAL A 4 -6.46 -4.58 7.37
CA VAL A 4 -6.07 -3.93 6.11
C VAL A 4 -4.55 -3.95 6.03
N SER A 5 -3.98 -4.47 4.95
CA SER A 5 -2.53 -4.53 4.75
C SER A 5 -2.06 -3.42 3.81
N ASN A 6 -0.88 -2.88 4.10
CA ASN A 6 -0.06 -2.15 3.14
C ASN A 6 0.72 -3.12 2.25
N SER A 7 1.43 -2.57 1.26
CA SER A 7 2.29 -3.30 0.32
C SER A 7 3.49 -3.97 0.99
N SER A 8 4.14 -3.30 1.95
CA SER A 8 5.43 -3.76 2.48
C SER A 8 5.38 -5.15 3.14
N PRO A 9 4.40 -5.49 4.00
CA PRO A 9 4.23 -6.85 4.54
C PRO A 9 3.92 -7.88 3.46
N LEU A 10 3.14 -7.52 2.44
CA LEU A 10 2.80 -8.43 1.34
C LEU A 10 4.04 -8.74 0.50
N ILE A 11 4.84 -7.73 0.17
CA ILE A 11 6.11 -7.89 -0.55
C ILE A 11 7.08 -8.74 0.28
N PHE A 12 7.20 -8.46 1.59
CA PHE A 12 8.10 -9.18 2.48
C PHE A 12 7.71 -10.66 2.60
N LEU A 13 6.45 -10.95 2.91
CA LEU A 13 5.95 -12.32 3.04
C LEU A 13 5.94 -13.06 1.70
N GLY A 14 5.66 -12.37 0.59
CA GLY A 14 5.75 -12.94 -0.75
C GLY A 14 7.16 -13.42 -1.11
N LYS A 15 8.20 -12.66 -0.72
CA LYS A 15 9.61 -13.09 -0.91
C LYS A 15 9.98 -14.34 -0.10
N LEU A 16 9.25 -14.62 0.97
CA LEU A 16 9.45 -15.79 1.83
C LEU A 16 8.49 -16.93 1.51
N ASP A 17 7.63 -16.78 0.49
CA ASP A 17 6.51 -17.69 0.20
C ASP A 17 5.62 -17.98 1.43
N ALA A 18 5.44 -16.95 2.27
CA ALA A 18 4.81 -17.06 3.59
C ALA A 18 3.51 -16.24 3.71
N LEU A 19 2.85 -15.94 2.59
CA LEU A 19 1.59 -15.17 2.60
C LEU A 19 0.47 -15.87 3.38
N SER A 20 0.49 -17.20 3.44
CA SER A 20 -0.48 -18.01 4.20
C SER A 20 -0.55 -17.66 5.69
N VAL A 21 0.54 -17.14 6.28
CA VAL A 21 0.58 -16.71 7.68
C VAL A 21 -0.50 -15.65 7.97
N LEU A 22 -0.84 -14.82 6.99
CA LEU A 22 -1.91 -13.83 7.14
C LEU A 22 -3.29 -14.49 7.27
N ALA A 23 -3.53 -15.63 6.62
CA ALA A 23 -4.77 -16.38 6.76
C ALA A 23 -4.88 -17.10 8.12
N ASP A 24 -3.74 -17.49 8.71
CA ASP A 24 -3.70 -18.10 10.04
C ASP A 24 -3.93 -17.07 11.15
N CYS A 25 -3.49 -15.83 10.93
CA CYS A 25 -3.55 -14.74 11.92
C CYS A 25 -4.85 -13.93 11.86
N PHE A 26 -5.50 -13.84 10.68
CA PHE A 26 -6.65 -12.97 10.45
C PHE A 26 -7.78 -13.71 9.74
N GLU A 27 -9.01 -13.40 10.13
CA GLU A 27 -10.21 -13.96 9.48
C GLU A 27 -10.41 -13.39 8.06
N SER A 28 -9.94 -12.17 7.83
CA SER A 28 -10.00 -11.53 6.51
C SER A 28 -8.90 -10.51 6.36
N VAL A 29 -8.29 -10.49 5.18
CA VAL A 29 -7.24 -9.53 4.80
C VAL A 29 -7.75 -8.74 3.61
N ALA A 30 -7.81 -7.41 3.77
CA ALA A 30 -8.18 -6.50 2.68
C ALA A 30 -6.98 -5.62 2.30
N VAL A 31 -6.93 -5.21 1.03
CA VAL A 31 -5.88 -4.32 0.50
C VAL A 31 -6.51 -3.23 -0.37
N PRO A 32 -6.15 -1.94 -0.20
CA PRO A 32 -6.61 -0.90 -1.10
C PRO A 32 -6.12 -1.14 -2.55
N ASP A 33 -6.87 -0.67 -3.54
CA ASP A 33 -6.48 -0.80 -4.96
C ASP A 33 -5.08 -0.22 -5.24
N ALA A 34 -4.71 0.91 -4.63
CA ALA A 34 -3.37 1.49 -4.73
C ALA A 34 -2.25 0.57 -4.21
N VAL A 35 -2.53 -0.29 -3.23
CA VAL A 35 -1.57 -1.30 -2.76
C VAL A 35 -1.41 -2.40 -3.80
N VAL A 36 -2.48 -2.80 -4.48
CA VAL A 36 -2.42 -3.79 -5.59
C VAL A 36 -1.56 -3.26 -6.74
N GLU A 37 -1.69 -1.97 -7.06
CA GLU A 37 -0.86 -1.30 -8.08
C GLU A 37 0.63 -1.31 -7.71
N GLU A 38 0.97 -1.06 -6.44
CA GLU A 38 2.35 -1.07 -5.95
C GLU A 38 3.02 -2.46 -6.05
N LEU A 39 2.23 -3.53 -6.05
CA LEU A 39 2.73 -4.91 -6.17
C LEU A 39 3.16 -5.29 -7.60
N GLN A 40 3.02 -4.38 -8.59
CA GLN A 40 3.53 -4.52 -9.96
C GLN A 40 3.13 -5.84 -10.65
N GLY A 41 1.91 -6.30 -10.42
CA GLY A 41 1.36 -7.50 -11.08
C GLY A 41 1.69 -8.83 -10.41
N GLN A 42 2.26 -8.83 -9.19
CA GLN A 42 2.32 -10.05 -8.38
C GLN A 42 0.89 -10.57 -8.10
N SER A 43 0.70 -11.87 -8.30
CA SER A 43 -0.58 -12.52 -8.02
C SER A 43 -0.81 -12.58 -6.51
N LEU A 44 -1.93 -12.04 -6.04
CA LEU A 44 -2.35 -12.16 -4.65
C LEU A 44 -3.17 -13.44 -4.43
N PRO A 45 -2.95 -14.15 -3.32
CA PRO A 45 -3.81 -15.27 -2.94
C PRO A 45 -5.26 -14.84 -2.80
N GLY A 46 -6.19 -15.72 -3.18
CA GLY A 46 -7.62 -15.38 -3.23
C GLY A 46 -8.25 -15.01 -1.88
N PHE A 47 -7.60 -15.27 -0.74
CA PHE A 47 -8.08 -14.81 0.58
C PHE A 47 -7.78 -13.33 0.86
N ILE A 48 -6.86 -12.72 0.11
CA ILE A 48 -6.56 -11.29 0.16
C ILE A 48 -7.50 -10.59 -0.80
N LYS A 49 -8.35 -9.69 -0.29
CA LYS A 49 -9.40 -9.05 -1.08
C LYS A 49 -9.03 -7.59 -1.38
N PRO A 50 -8.92 -7.21 -2.67
CA PRO A 50 -8.89 -5.81 -3.06
C PRO A 50 -10.14 -5.09 -2.60
N TYR A 51 -10.01 -3.82 -2.23
CA TYR A 51 -11.14 -2.95 -1.97
C TYR A 51 -10.85 -1.51 -2.40
N THR A 52 -11.89 -0.87 -2.93
CA THR A 52 -11.86 0.55 -3.28
C THR A 52 -12.16 1.39 -2.05
N LEU A 53 -11.33 2.42 -1.82
CA LEU A 53 -11.53 3.37 -0.72
C LEU A 53 -12.89 4.08 -0.87
N SER A 54 -13.51 4.41 0.25
CA SER A 54 -14.66 5.33 0.24
C SER A 54 -14.22 6.72 -0.20
N VAL A 55 -15.17 7.54 -0.67
CA VAL A 55 -14.90 8.94 -1.04
C VAL A 55 -14.21 9.69 0.11
N GLY A 56 -14.68 9.52 1.34
CA GLY A 56 -14.06 10.14 2.51
C GLY A 56 -12.64 9.64 2.79
N GLY A 57 -12.39 8.34 2.60
CA GLY A 57 -11.05 7.76 2.72
C GLY A 57 -10.08 8.28 1.65
N GLN A 58 -10.55 8.38 0.41
CA GLN A 58 -9.80 8.95 -0.70
C GLN A 58 -9.45 10.42 -0.44
N SER A 59 -10.43 11.25 -0.07
CA SER A 59 -10.19 12.66 0.26
C SER A 59 -9.26 12.85 1.45
N PHE A 60 -9.29 11.94 2.44
CA PHE A 60 -8.36 11.95 3.56
C PHE A 60 -6.91 11.70 3.08
N VAL A 61 -6.69 10.69 2.24
CA VAL A 61 -5.36 10.37 1.69
C VAL A 61 -4.83 11.53 0.86
N GLU A 62 -5.65 12.10 -0.03
CA GLU A 62 -5.27 13.27 -0.85
C GLU A 62 -4.91 14.48 0.01
N GLY A 63 -5.70 14.77 1.04
CA GLY A 63 -5.41 15.84 1.99
C GLY A 63 -4.13 15.59 2.80
N ALA A 64 -3.82 14.34 3.13
CA ALA A 64 -2.57 13.96 3.80
C ALA A 64 -1.36 14.13 2.87
N LEU A 65 -1.45 13.68 1.62
CA LEU A 65 -0.40 13.86 0.60
C LEU A 65 -0.10 15.35 0.35
N GLY A 66 -1.14 16.17 0.18
CA GLY A 66 -0.96 17.62 0.00
C GLY A 66 -0.29 18.33 1.19
N ARG A 67 -0.35 17.75 2.40
CA ARG A 67 0.35 18.26 3.59
C ARG A 67 1.78 17.71 3.71
N LEU A 68 2.02 16.49 3.22
CA LEU A 68 3.36 15.91 3.11
C LEU A 68 4.21 16.70 2.11
N ASP A 69 3.62 17.14 0.99
CA ASP A 69 4.32 17.99 0.01
C ASP A 69 4.67 19.38 0.54
N LEU A 70 3.91 19.91 1.52
CA LEU A 70 4.16 21.22 2.12
C LEU A 70 5.20 21.20 3.27
N ASN A 71 5.52 20.03 3.83
CA ASN A 71 6.50 19.89 4.93
C ASN A 71 7.64 18.89 4.65
N GLY A 72 7.62 18.22 3.49
CA GLY A 72 8.65 17.28 3.05
C GLY A 72 9.76 18.00 2.30
N ILE A 73 10.85 18.30 2.99
CA ILE A 73 12.11 18.71 2.38
C ILE A 73 12.58 17.59 1.43
N CYS A 74 12.47 17.83 0.12
CA CYS A 74 13.33 17.23 -0.91
C CYS A 74 13.91 18.37 -1.76
N HIS A 75 14.80 19.14 -1.14
CA HIS A 75 15.78 19.94 -1.87
C HIS A 75 16.83 18.98 -2.45
N GLU A 76 16.69 18.61 -3.72
CA GLU A 76 17.84 18.34 -4.60
C GLU A 76 17.41 18.38 -6.08
N ARG A 77 17.00 19.56 -6.55
CA ARG A 77 17.23 19.94 -7.95
C ARG A 77 18.56 20.68 -8.04
N SER A 78 19.67 19.95 -8.10
CA SER A 78 20.85 20.47 -8.77
C SER A 78 20.65 20.28 -10.27
N ARG A 79 20.04 21.30 -10.91
CA ARG A 79 20.19 21.50 -12.35
C ARG A 79 21.66 21.80 -12.58
N ASN A 80 22.36 20.94 -13.31
CA ASN A 80 23.69 21.24 -13.83
C ASN A 80 23.51 21.99 -15.17
N PRO A 81 23.89 23.28 -15.29
CA PRO A 81 23.99 23.93 -16.57
C PRO A 81 25.44 23.77 -17.07
N ARG A 82 25.63 22.93 -18.08
CA ARG A 82 26.71 23.08 -19.05
C ARG A 82 26.17 22.78 -20.43
#